data_AF-A0A8H5BA72-F1
#
_entry.id   AF-A0A8H5BA72-F1
#
_cell.length_a   1.000
_cell.length_b   1.000
_cell.length_c   1.000
_cell.angle_alpha   90.00
_cell.angle_beta   90.00
_cell.angle_gamma   90.00
#
_symmetry.space_group_name_H-M   'P 1'
#
loop_
_entity.id
_entity.type
_entity.pdbx_description
1 polymer ?
#
loop_
_entity_poly.entity_id
_entity_poly.type
_entity_poly.pdbx_seq_one_letter_code
_entity_poly.pdbx_strand_id
1 'polypeptide(L)'
;MSRLYTISSIITVAVGIYRPYDWPHIFGSPRDAYTVRKCWGRVWHQMLRKASQMLTSHGNFVASALGLPKCQFTTYFKLYVSFLVSGIIHGGGDYIFHQNWSTGRSIKFFLLQAMAITCEDAVIDMAKRLGYTTITPLSRFIGYFWVFVWFSFSVSFWLEPDLHAGAASSAGHTILPIMGLWKGEWTPAH
;
A
#
# COMPACT_ATOMS: atom_id res chain seq x y z
N MET A 1 17.40 -0.62 5.86
CA MET A 1 18.08 -1.41 4.81
C MET A 1 18.66 -2.64 5.48
N SER A 2 18.29 -3.85 5.07
CA SER A 2 18.91 -5.05 5.64
C SER A 2 20.40 -5.04 5.25
N ARG A 3 21.28 -5.48 6.15
CA ARG A 3 22.75 -5.50 5.88
C ARG A 3 23.08 -6.32 4.62
N LEU A 4 22.29 -7.36 4.38
CA LEU A 4 22.39 -8.22 3.20
C LEU A 4 22.13 -7.46 1.89
N TYR A 5 21.13 -6.57 1.86
CA TYR A 5 20.83 -5.77 0.67
C TYR A 5 21.99 -4.84 0.29
N THR A 6 22.60 -4.18 1.29
CA THR A 6 23.74 -3.29 1.08
C THR A 6 24.99 -4.04 0.66
N ILE A 7 25.25 -5.23 1.23
CA ILE A 7 26.42 -6.04 0.86
C ILE A 7 26.26 -6.57 -0.57
N SER A 8 25.09 -7.09 -0.92
CA SER A 8 24.81 -7.57 -2.28
C SER A 8 24.86 -6.44 -3.32
N SER A 9 24.40 -5.24 -2.99
CA SER A 9 24.51 -4.09 -3.90
C SER A 9 25.95 -3.66 -4.13
N ILE A 10 26.77 -3.61 -3.07
CA ILE A 10 28.19 -3.28 -3.18
C ILE A 10 28.93 -4.31 -4.03
N ILE A 11 28.73 -5.61 -3.78
CA ILE A 11 29.40 -6.69 -4.51
C ILE A 11 29.03 -6.65 -5.99
N THR A 12 27.75 -6.56 -6.31
CA THR A 12 27.30 -6.63 -7.71
C THR A 12 27.61 -5.37 -8.52
N VAL A 13 27.69 -4.20 -7.87
CA VAL A 13 28.20 -2.97 -8.49
C VAL A 13 29.71 -3.02 -8.70
N ALA A 14 30.46 -3.53 -7.71
CA ALA A 14 31.92 -3.67 -7.81
C ALA A 14 32.35 -4.65 -8.90
N VAL A 15 31.56 -5.71 -9.13
CA VAL A 15 31.78 -6.70 -10.20
C VAL A 15 31.25 -6.21 -11.56
N GLY A 16 30.60 -5.04 -11.62
CA GLY A 16 30.14 -4.42 -12.86
C GLY A 16 28.89 -5.04 -13.48
N ILE A 17 28.18 -5.89 -12.71
CA ILE A 17 26.92 -6.53 -13.15
C ILE A 17 25.79 -5.51 -13.19
N TYR A 18 25.76 -4.59 -12.23
CA TYR A 18 24.73 -3.57 -12.09
C TYR A 18 25.35 -2.19 -11.85
N ARG A 19 24.70 -1.13 -12.32
CA ARG A 19 25.11 0.25 -12.01
C ARG A 19 24.54 0.65 -10.65
N PRO A 20 25.14 1.65 -9.95
CA PRO A 20 24.62 2.11 -8.66
C PRO A 20 23.14 2.52 -8.69
N TYR A 21 22.66 3.01 -9.84
CA TYR A 21 21.26 3.40 -10.07
C TYR A 21 20.29 2.22 -10.19
N ASP A 22 20.81 1.01 -10.44
CA ASP A 22 20.03 -0.22 -10.59
C ASP A 22 19.70 -0.87 -9.23
N TRP A 23 20.28 -0.33 -8.13
CA TRP A 23 19.96 -0.68 -6.75
C TRP A 23 19.22 0.45 -6.01
N PRO A 24 18.00 0.84 -6.47
CA PRO A 24 17.22 1.82 -5.75
C PRO A 24 16.78 1.25 -4.39
N HIS A 25 16.92 2.05 -3.34
CA HIS A 25 16.42 1.71 -2.01
C HIS A 25 15.02 1.05 -2.10
N ILE A 26 14.89 -0.19 -1.59
CA ILE A 26 13.62 -0.94 -1.62
C ILE A 26 12.48 -0.11 -1.02
N PHE A 27 12.76 0.60 0.08
CA PHE A 27 11.84 1.49 0.76
C PHE A 27 12.46 2.87 0.94
N GLY A 28 11.61 3.90 0.92
CA GLY A 28 12.02 5.26 1.26
C GLY A 28 12.17 5.45 2.77
N SER A 29 12.34 6.70 3.20
CA SER A 29 12.50 7.02 4.61
C SER A 29 11.22 6.71 5.40
N PRO A 30 11.26 5.84 6.42
CA PRO A 30 10.11 5.57 7.28
C PRO A 30 9.61 6.83 8.01
N ARG A 31 10.47 7.85 8.14
CA ARG A 31 10.11 9.14 8.74
C ARG A 31 8.99 9.87 7.99
N ASP A 32 8.73 9.49 6.75
CA ASP A 32 7.66 10.09 5.94
C ASP A 32 6.37 9.26 5.95
N ALA A 33 6.33 8.10 6.62
CA ALA A 33 5.21 7.17 6.63
C ALA A 33 4.07 7.54 7.61
N TYR A 34 3.85 8.84 7.87
CA TYR A 34 2.81 9.30 8.81
C TYR A 34 1.48 9.65 8.13
N THR A 35 1.35 9.39 6.83
CA THR A 35 0.06 9.41 6.12
C THR A 35 0.05 8.28 5.09
N VAL A 36 -1.11 7.70 4.78
CA VAL A 36 -1.27 6.59 3.82
C VAL A 36 -0.79 7.03 2.44
N ARG A 37 -1.10 8.28 2.04
CA ARG A 37 -0.61 8.85 0.77
C ARG A 37 0.91 8.89 0.70
N LYS A 38 1.58 9.31 1.78
CA LYS A 38 3.05 9.37 1.83
C LYS A 38 3.67 7.99 1.94
N CYS A 39 3.02 7.08 2.66
CA CYS A 39 3.43 5.69 2.73
C CYS A 39 3.52 5.12 1.31
N TRP A 40 2.43 5.15 0.53
CA TRP A 40 2.42 4.64 -0.84
C TRP A 40 3.33 5.43 -1.79
N GLY A 41 3.35 6.76 -1.71
CA GLY A 41 4.07 7.59 -2.68
C GLY A 41 5.58 7.73 -2.42
N ARG A 42 6.02 7.63 -1.16
CA ARG A 42 7.40 7.96 -0.75
C ARG A 42 8.13 6.84 -0.03
N VAL A 43 7.42 5.89 0.57
CA VAL A 43 8.02 4.87 1.44
C VAL A 43 7.92 3.49 0.83
N TRP A 44 6.73 3.09 0.36
CA TRP A 44 6.44 1.78 -0.19
C TRP A 44 7.11 1.56 -1.55
N HIS A 45 7.62 0.34 -1.75
CA HIS A 45 8.31 -0.19 -2.94
C HIS A 45 8.92 0.88 -3.87
N GLN A 46 9.91 1.62 -3.36
CA GLN A 46 10.61 2.62 -4.16
C GLN A 46 11.44 1.97 -5.28
N MET A 47 11.79 0.68 -5.15
CA MET A 47 12.37 -0.13 -6.23
C MET A 47 11.41 -0.31 -7.42
N LEU A 48 10.10 -0.30 -7.15
CA LEU A 48 9.07 -0.34 -8.19
C LEU A 48 8.66 1.08 -8.64
N ARG A 49 9.48 2.12 -8.37
CA ARG A 49 9.20 3.49 -8.81
C ARG A 49 8.87 3.60 -10.29
N LYS A 50 9.55 2.81 -11.13
CA LYS A 50 9.25 2.74 -12.57
C LYS A 50 7.83 2.21 -12.80
N ALA A 51 7.44 1.12 -12.14
CA ALA A 51 6.08 0.60 -12.22
C ALA A 51 5.04 1.59 -11.66
N SER A 52 5.30 2.22 -10.52
CA SER A 52 4.41 3.25 -9.94
C SER A 52 4.30 4.49 -10.84
N GLN A 53 5.37 4.86 -11.55
CA GLN A 53 5.34 5.88 -12.59
C GLN A 53 4.51 5.45 -13.81
N MET A 54 4.56 4.18 -14.21
CA MET A 54 3.69 3.65 -15.27
C MET A 54 2.21 3.72 -14.85
N LEU A 55 1.89 3.34 -13.61
CA LEU A 55 0.55 3.48 -13.03
C LEU A 55 0.04 4.93 -13.09
N THR A 56 0.89 5.88 -12.69
CA THR A 56 0.59 7.31 -12.77
C THR A 56 0.42 7.78 -14.23
N SER A 57 1.19 7.20 -15.15
CA SER A 57 1.12 7.51 -16.59
C SER A 57 -0.19 7.02 -17.21
N HIS A 58 -0.69 5.84 -16.82
CA HIS A 58 -2.01 5.36 -17.23
C HIS A 58 -3.12 6.29 -16.74
N GLY A 59 -3.06 6.76 -15.48
CA GLY A 59 -3.99 7.77 -14.98
C GLY A 59 -3.95 9.07 -15.79
N ASN A 60 -2.75 9.55 -16.14
CA ASN A 60 -2.59 10.72 -17.00
C ASN A 60 -3.16 10.51 -18.40
N PHE A 61 -2.89 9.36 -19.02
CA PHE A 61 -3.40 9.01 -20.34
C PHE A 61 -4.93 8.98 -20.36
N VAL A 62 -5.57 8.29 -19.41
CA VAL A 62 -7.04 8.20 -19.34
C VAL A 62 -7.65 9.58 -19.10
N ALA A 63 -7.07 10.38 -18.19
CA ALA A 63 -7.55 11.74 -17.94
C ALA A 63 -7.42 12.65 -19.18
N SER A 64 -6.33 12.50 -19.95
CA SER A 64 -6.12 13.22 -21.19
C SER A 64 -7.06 12.75 -22.30
N ALA A 65 -7.30 11.45 -22.43
CA ALA A 65 -8.24 10.88 -23.41
C ALA A 65 -9.68 11.34 -23.15
N LEU A 66 -10.05 11.53 -21.89
CA LEU A 66 -11.36 12.04 -21.46
C LEU A 66 -11.44 13.58 -21.44
N GLY A 67 -10.36 14.30 -21.79
CA GLY A 67 -10.34 15.76 -21.80
C GLY A 67 -10.56 16.39 -20.42
N LEU A 68 -10.19 15.71 -19.33
CA LEU A 68 -10.50 16.18 -17.98
C LEU A 68 -9.72 17.47 -17.63
N PRO A 69 -10.38 18.48 -17.02
CA PRO A 69 -9.72 19.71 -16.62
C PRO A 69 -8.72 19.47 -15.49
N LYS A 70 -7.70 20.34 -15.34
CA LYS A 70 -6.72 20.25 -14.25
C LYS A 70 -7.33 20.77 -12.95
N CYS A 71 -8.12 19.94 -12.27
CA CYS A 71 -8.76 20.25 -10.99
C CYS A 71 -8.57 19.11 -9.97
N GLN A 72 -9.03 19.31 -8.74
CA GLN A 72 -8.92 18.32 -7.66
C GLN A 72 -9.58 16.99 -8.03
N PHE A 73 -10.73 17.01 -8.72
CA PHE A 73 -11.39 15.81 -9.20
C PHE A 73 -10.47 14.96 -10.06
N THR A 74 -9.76 15.58 -11.01
CA THR A 74 -8.83 14.88 -11.91
C THR A 74 -7.65 14.27 -11.16
N THR A 75 -7.18 14.90 -10.09
CA THR A 75 -6.14 14.33 -9.22
C THR A 75 -6.62 13.04 -8.54
N TYR A 76 -7.83 13.05 -7.97
CA TYR A 76 -8.41 11.86 -7.35
C TYR A 76 -8.78 10.81 -8.40
N PHE A 77 -9.31 11.19 -9.55
CA PHE A 77 -9.59 10.27 -10.65
C PHE A 77 -8.32 9.49 -11.04
N LYS A 78 -7.19 10.19 -11.23
CA LYS A 78 -5.90 9.56 -11.52
C LYS A 78 -5.42 8.64 -10.39
N LEU A 79 -5.65 9.02 -9.14
CA LEU A 79 -5.34 8.20 -7.97
C LEU A 79 -6.12 6.88 -8.02
N TYR A 80 -7.45 6.94 -8.19
CA TYR A 80 -8.31 5.77 -8.27
C TYR A 80 -7.95 4.87 -9.45
N VAL A 81 -7.71 5.44 -10.64
CA VAL A 81 -7.27 4.68 -11.81
C VAL A 81 -5.93 3.97 -11.54
N SER A 82 -4.97 4.66 -10.92
CA SER A 82 -3.67 4.06 -10.58
C SER A 82 -3.85 2.86 -9.64
N PHE A 83 -4.62 3.02 -8.57
CA PHE A 83 -4.90 1.93 -7.64
C PHE A 83 -5.71 0.79 -8.28
N LEU A 84 -6.66 1.10 -9.16
CA LEU A 84 -7.43 0.10 -9.88
C LEU A 84 -6.55 -0.75 -10.81
N VAL A 85 -5.68 -0.12 -11.59
CA VAL A 85 -4.72 -0.84 -12.46
C VAL A 85 -3.80 -1.74 -11.63
N SER A 86 -3.31 -1.25 -10.48
CA SER A 86 -2.55 -2.09 -9.54
C SER A 86 -3.37 -3.27 -9.03
N GLY A 87 -4.64 -3.03 -8.69
CA GLY A 87 -5.57 -4.06 -8.25
C GLY A 87 -5.83 -5.13 -9.31
N ILE A 88 -5.94 -4.76 -10.59
CA ILE A 88 -6.10 -5.71 -11.70
C ILE A 88 -4.85 -6.58 -11.87
N ILE A 89 -3.66 -5.98 -11.83
CA ILE A 89 -2.39 -6.71 -11.91
C ILE A 89 -2.28 -7.75 -10.78
N HIS A 90 -2.59 -7.35 -9.54
CA HIS A 90 -2.56 -8.26 -8.40
C HIS A 90 -3.72 -9.28 -8.43
N GLY A 91 -4.89 -8.90 -8.94
CA GLY A 91 -6.01 -9.81 -9.14
C GLY A 91 -5.70 -10.93 -10.14
N GLY A 92 -4.84 -10.66 -11.15
CA GLY A 92 -4.28 -11.72 -11.99
C GLY A 92 -3.42 -12.71 -11.20
N GLY A 93 -2.66 -12.23 -10.22
CA GLY A 93 -1.92 -13.07 -9.27
C GLY A 93 -2.85 -13.90 -8.39
N ASP A 94 -3.90 -13.28 -7.82
CA ASP A 94 -4.93 -13.98 -7.04
C ASP A 94 -5.56 -15.11 -7.88
N TYR A 95 -5.87 -14.86 -9.16
CA TYR A 95 -6.43 -15.86 -10.06
C TYR A 95 -5.48 -17.04 -10.29
N ILE A 96 -4.19 -16.79 -10.48
CA ILE A 96 -3.19 -17.86 -10.62
C ILE A 96 -3.15 -18.73 -9.36
N PHE A 97 -3.26 -18.11 -8.18
CA PHE A 97 -3.18 -18.82 -6.90
C PHE A 97 -4.46 -19.60 -6.56
N HIS A 98 -5.63 -18.97 -6.72
CA HIS A 98 -6.92 -19.52 -6.32
C HIS A 98 -7.68 -20.23 -7.45
N GLN A 99 -7.18 -20.15 -8.69
CA GLN A 99 -7.83 -20.65 -9.91
C GLN A 99 -9.26 -20.10 -10.11
N ASN A 100 -9.58 -18.98 -9.46
CA ASN A 100 -10.89 -18.36 -9.51
C ASN A 100 -10.76 -16.83 -9.31
N TRP A 101 -11.76 -16.09 -9.77
CA TRP A 101 -11.80 -14.62 -9.67
C TRP A 101 -12.53 -14.10 -8.42
N SER A 102 -13.23 -14.97 -7.70
CA SER A 102 -14.12 -14.60 -6.59
C SER A 102 -13.46 -14.62 -5.22
N THR A 103 -12.41 -15.43 -5.03
CA THR A 103 -11.67 -15.57 -3.77
C THR A 103 -10.67 -14.44 -3.58
N GLY A 104 -10.05 -13.97 -4.66
CA GLY A 104 -9.10 -12.87 -4.66
C GLY A 104 -9.70 -11.56 -4.13
N ARG A 105 -8.98 -10.88 -3.23
CA ARG A 105 -9.38 -9.59 -2.65
C ARG A 105 -8.50 -8.43 -3.08
N SER A 106 -7.53 -8.66 -3.98
CA SER A 106 -6.57 -7.65 -4.41
C SER A 106 -7.21 -6.37 -4.96
N ILE A 107 -8.18 -6.48 -5.87
CA ILE A 107 -8.86 -5.29 -6.44
C ILE A 107 -9.52 -4.46 -5.32
N LYS A 108 -10.21 -5.11 -4.39
CA LYS A 108 -10.86 -4.45 -3.24
C LYS A 108 -9.82 -3.78 -2.34
N PHE A 109 -8.73 -4.47 -2.04
CA PHE A 109 -7.64 -3.95 -1.22
C PHE A 109 -7.05 -2.66 -1.81
N PHE A 110 -6.69 -2.65 -3.09
CA PHE A 110 -6.10 -1.45 -3.71
C PHE A 110 -7.10 -0.30 -3.83
N LEU A 111 -8.38 -0.57 -4.12
CA LEU A 111 -9.40 0.48 -4.11
C LEU A 111 -9.64 1.08 -2.72
N LEU A 112 -9.56 0.27 -1.66
CA LEU A 112 -9.63 0.76 -0.28
C LEU A 112 -8.48 1.74 0.03
N GLN A 113 -7.28 1.53 -0.53
CA GLN A 113 -6.16 2.48 -0.34
C GLN A 113 -6.48 3.85 -0.95
N ALA A 114 -7.07 3.91 -2.15
CA ALA A 114 -7.48 5.17 -2.76
C ALA A 114 -8.56 5.88 -1.94
N MET A 115 -9.51 5.13 -1.39
CA MET A 115 -10.55 5.66 -0.49
C MET A 115 -9.94 6.22 0.79
N ALA A 116 -9.06 5.48 1.47
CA ALA A 116 -8.41 5.96 2.68
C ALA A 116 -7.58 7.22 2.46
N ILE A 117 -6.86 7.31 1.34
CA ILE A 117 -6.14 8.53 0.96
C ILE A 117 -7.10 9.71 0.78
N THR A 118 -8.25 9.49 0.15
CA THR A 118 -9.25 10.55 -0.07
C THR A 118 -9.86 11.03 1.25
N CYS A 119 -10.21 10.11 2.16
CA CYS A 119 -10.70 10.44 3.49
C CYS A 119 -9.61 11.14 4.34
N GLU A 120 -8.38 10.64 4.30
CA GLU A 120 -7.21 11.23 4.97
C GLU A 120 -6.98 12.67 4.52
N ASP A 121 -7.00 12.93 3.21
CA ASP A 121 -6.83 14.28 2.68
C ASP A 121 -7.98 15.20 3.09
N ALA A 122 -9.22 14.71 3.14
CA ALA A 122 -10.37 15.49 3.59
C ALA A 122 -10.26 15.86 5.09
N VAL A 123 -9.82 14.94 5.95
CA VAL A 123 -9.57 15.21 7.37
C VAL A 123 -8.43 16.22 7.54
N ILE A 124 -7.35 16.08 6.77
CA ILE A 124 -6.22 17.03 6.80
C ILE A 124 -6.67 18.42 6.31
N ASP A 125 -7.49 18.51 5.25
CA ASP A 125 -8.02 19.79 4.76
C ASP A 125 -8.92 20.46 5.80
N MET A 126 -9.79 19.69 6.44
CA MET A 126 -10.64 20.18 7.53
C MET A 126 -9.82 20.68 8.72
N ALA A 127 -8.80 19.93 9.15
CA ALA A 127 -7.92 20.36 10.23
C ALA A 127 -7.20 21.69 9.91
N LYS A 128 -6.75 21.86 8.66
CA LYS A 128 -6.16 23.13 8.21
C LYS A 128 -7.14 24.29 8.26
N ARG A 129 -8.40 24.07 7.84
CA ARG A 129 -9.47 25.08 7.91
C ARG A 129 -9.79 25.49 9.36
N LEU A 130 -9.61 24.58 10.31
CA LEU A 130 -9.76 24.83 11.74
C LEU A 130 -8.53 25.49 12.38
N GLY A 131 -7.49 25.83 11.61
CA GLY A 131 -6.29 26.52 12.08
C GLY A 131 -5.09 25.61 12.38
N TYR A 132 -5.22 24.29 12.28
CA TYR A 132 -4.12 23.34 12.47
C TYR A 132 -3.27 23.22 11.20
N THR A 133 -2.47 24.25 10.92
CA THR A 133 -1.65 24.33 9.69
C THR A 133 -0.23 23.79 9.86
N THR A 134 0.27 23.75 11.09
CA THR A 134 1.64 23.30 11.40
C THR A 134 1.69 21.82 11.72
N ILE A 135 2.65 21.10 11.13
CA ILE A 135 2.92 19.70 11.49
C ILE A 135 3.70 19.68 12.81
N THR A 136 3.03 19.24 13.88
CA THR A 136 3.63 19.04 15.21
C THR A 136 4.10 17.59 15.40
N PRO A 137 5.01 17.30 16.36
CA PRO A 137 5.37 15.93 16.71
C PRO A 137 4.15 15.05 17.06
N LEU A 138 3.16 15.62 17.76
CA LEU A 138 1.91 14.95 18.08
C LEU A 138 1.11 14.60 16.81
N SER A 139 0.97 15.53 15.86
CA SER A 139 0.28 15.24 14.59
C SER A 139 0.96 14.13 13.78
N ARG A 140 2.30 14.04 13.83
CA ARG A 140 3.04 12.94 13.19
C ARG A 140 2.82 11.63 13.92
N PHE A 141 2.79 11.63 15.25
CA PHE A 141 2.50 10.44 16.05
C PHE A 141 1.10 9.89 15.75
N ILE A 142 0.09 10.75 15.75
CA ILE A 142 -1.28 10.41 15.35
C ILE A 142 -1.30 9.85 13.92
N GLY A 143 -0.58 10.49 13.00
CA GLY A 143 -0.45 10.02 11.62
C GLY A 143 0.17 8.62 11.50
N TYR A 144 1.26 8.33 12.24
CA TYR A 144 1.84 6.99 12.26
C TYR A 144 0.88 5.95 12.83
N PHE A 145 0.17 6.29 13.91
CA PHE A 145 -0.82 5.40 14.50
C PHE A 145 -1.95 5.11 13.50
N TRP A 146 -2.46 6.14 12.84
CA TRP A 146 -3.46 6.00 11.77
C TRP A 146 -2.97 5.08 10.64
N VAL A 147 -1.77 5.32 10.11
CA VAL A 147 -1.17 4.48 9.06
C VAL A 147 -1.05 3.04 9.52
N PHE A 148 -0.54 2.81 10.74
CA PHE A 148 -0.39 1.48 11.31
C PHE A 148 -1.73 0.76 11.43
N VAL A 149 -2.75 1.41 12.00
CA VAL A 149 -4.10 0.84 12.14
C VAL A 149 -4.71 0.55 10.78
N TRP A 150 -4.63 1.49 9.83
CA TRP A 150 -5.17 1.32 8.49
C TRP A 150 -4.54 0.14 7.73
N PHE A 151 -3.20 0.03 7.75
CA PHE A 151 -2.53 -1.09 7.10
C PHE A 151 -2.79 -2.41 7.83
N SER A 152 -2.83 -2.42 9.16
CA SER A 152 -3.16 -3.63 9.93
C SER A 152 -4.56 -4.14 9.57
N PHE A 153 -5.54 -3.25 9.44
CA PHE A 153 -6.89 -3.59 9.00
C PHE A 153 -6.93 -4.05 7.53
N SER A 154 -6.42 -3.23 6.61
CA SER A 154 -6.56 -3.47 5.17
C SER A 154 -5.76 -4.69 4.70
N VAL A 155 -4.56 -4.92 5.25
CA VAL A 155 -3.74 -6.11 4.93
C VAL A 155 -4.37 -7.38 5.50
N SER A 156 -4.94 -7.34 6.71
CA SER A 156 -5.64 -8.50 7.28
C SER A 156 -6.83 -8.90 6.41
N PHE A 157 -7.60 -7.93 5.91
CA PHE A 157 -8.70 -8.19 4.99
C PHE A 157 -8.25 -8.82 3.67
N TRP A 158 -7.10 -8.38 3.15
CA TRP A 158 -6.49 -8.90 1.92
C TRP A 158 -5.94 -10.32 2.10
N LEU A 159 -5.22 -10.57 3.20
CA LEU A 159 -4.57 -11.86 3.47
C LEU A 159 -5.54 -12.94 3.95
N GLU A 160 -6.73 -12.61 4.46
CA GLU A 160 -7.64 -13.60 5.04
C GLU A 160 -8.00 -14.77 4.08
N PRO A 161 -8.33 -14.56 2.78
CA PRO A 161 -8.55 -15.67 1.84
C PRO A 161 -7.30 -16.49 1.57
N ASP A 162 -6.15 -15.84 1.45
CA ASP A 162 -4.86 -16.50 1.17
C ASP A 162 -4.42 -17.34 2.37
N LEU A 163 -4.62 -16.81 3.58
CA LEU A 163 -4.39 -17.49 4.84
C LEU A 163 -5.39 -18.61 5.05
N HIS A 164 -6.66 -18.51 4.64
CA HIS A 164 -7.59 -19.64 4.72
C HIS A 164 -7.33 -20.70 3.65
N ALA A 165 -6.91 -20.32 2.44
CA ALA A 165 -6.48 -21.25 1.40
C ALA A 165 -5.16 -21.96 1.77
N GLY A 166 -4.23 -21.25 2.41
CA GLY A 166 -2.98 -21.80 2.93
C GLY A 166 -3.14 -22.57 4.25
N ALA A 167 -3.98 -22.10 5.18
CA ALA A 167 -4.25 -22.77 6.47
C ALA A 167 -5.13 -24.01 6.31
N ALA A 168 -5.91 -24.12 5.23
CA ALA A 168 -6.49 -25.40 4.82
C ALA A 168 -5.41 -26.45 4.48
N SER A 169 -4.16 -26.03 4.20
CA SER A 169 -3.01 -26.93 3.98
C SER A 169 -2.06 -27.05 5.17
N SER A 170 -2.14 -26.18 6.19
CA SER A 170 -1.27 -26.27 7.39
C SER A 170 -1.93 -25.68 8.65
N ALA A 171 -2.56 -26.56 9.42
CA ALA A 171 -2.74 -26.50 10.88
C ALA A 171 -2.98 -25.14 11.58
N GLY A 172 -4.23 -24.90 11.99
CA GLY A 172 -4.58 -24.83 13.42
C GLY A 172 -4.20 -23.62 14.29
N HIS A 173 -3.63 -22.52 13.77
CA HIS A 173 -3.34 -21.35 14.61
C HIS A 173 -3.75 -20.00 14.00
N THR A 174 -4.47 -19.20 14.77
CA THR A 174 -4.87 -17.82 14.46
C THR A 174 -3.64 -16.91 14.45
N ILE A 175 -3.15 -16.55 13.26
CA ILE A 175 -1.81 -15.92 13.08
C ILE A 175 -1.77 -14.43 13.45
N LEU A 176 -2.92 -13.75 13.64
CA LEU A 176 -2.95 -12.31 13.89
C LEU A 176 -3.75 -11.96 15.17
N PRO A 177 -3.14 -11.32 16.20
CA PRO A 177 -3.82 -10.93 17.44
C PRO A 177 -5.05 -10.04 17.22
N ILE A 178 -5.04 -9.24 16.16
CA ILE A 178 -6.17 -8.39 15.75
C ILE A 178 -7.37 -9.21 15.27
N MET A 179 -7.15 -10.43 14.74
CA MET A 179 -8.24 -11.30 14.30
C MET A 179 -9.02 -11.91 15.49
N GLY A 180 -8.34 -12.26 16.58
CA GLY A 180 -9.01 -12.72 17.81
C GLY A 180 -9.88 -11.64 18.46
N LEU A 181 -9.43 -10.38 18.42
CA LEU A 181 -10.18 -9.21 18.86
C LEU A 181 -11.47 -8.97 18.04
N TRP A 182 -11.40 -9.12 16.72
CA TRP A 182 -12.55 -8.87 15.83
C TRP A 182 -13.58 -10.00 15.84
N LYS A 183 -13.13 -11.27 15.94
CA LYS A 183 -14.01 -12.45 15.94
C LYS A 183 -14.51 -12.83 17.34
N GLY A 184 -14.01 -12.19 18.40
CA GLY A 184 -14.38 -12.49 19.78
C GLY A 184 -13.80 -13.83 20.29
N GLU A 185 -12.88 -14.43 19.55
CA GLU A 185 -12.27 -15.72 19.83
C GLU A 185 -10.96 -15.51 20.60
N TRP A 186 -11.05 -15.49 21.93
CA TRP A 186 -9.93 -15.19 22.84
C TRP A 186 -9.20 -16.41 23.39
N THR A 187 -9.61 -17.62 23.03
CA THR A 187 -8.97 -18.86 23.51
C THR A 187 -8.61 -19.77 22.34
N PRO A 188 -7.37 -20.29 22.28
CA PRO A 188 -7.07 -21.39 21.38
C PRO A 188 -7.99 -22.57 21.74
N ALA A 189 -8.68 -23.14 20.76
CA ALA A 189 -9.34 -24.43 20.95
C ALA A 189 -8.25 -25.47 21.22
N HIS A 190 -8.31 -26.10 22.40
CA HIS A 190 -7.45 -27.20 22.81
C HIS A 190 -7.78 -28.48 22.03
#